data_AF-A0A925RED9-F1
#
_entry.id   AF-A0A925RED9-F1
#
_cell.length_a   1.000
_cell.length_b   1.000
_cell.length_c   1.000
_cell.angle_alpha   90.00
_cell.angle_beta   90.00
_cell.angle_gamma   90.00
#
_symmetry.space_group_name_H-M   'P 1'
#
loop_
_entity.id
_entity.type
_entity.pdbx_description
1 polymer ?
#
loop_
_entity_poly.entity_id
_entity_poly.type
_entity_poly.pdbx_seq_one_letter_code
_entity_poly.pdbx_strand_id
1 'polypeptide(L)'
;MNTDEIKTCIPHRDPFLWLDEVTEISETHIVARKVLSADLPVFQGHYPNFPVFPGVLQCEACFQAGAVLISRLVPTGTDAVPVVTRLNNVQFRKMIRPGETIELHVELTTRLAYAFYLKG
;
A
#
# COMPACT_ATOMS: atom_id res chain seq x y z
N MET A 1 -0.97 9.17 10.68
CA MET A 1 -2.00 8.20 11.06
C MET A 1 -1.31 6.90 11.43
N ASN A 2 -1.68 6.30 12.55
CA ASN A 2 -1.15 5.01 12.98
C ASN A 2 -1.93 3.85 12.35
N THR A 3 -1.48 2.62 12.62
CA THR A 3 -2.06 1.39 12.07
C THR A 3 -3.55 1.20 12.42
N ASP A 4 -3.99 1.61 13.61
CA ASP A 4 -5.39 1.45 14.02
C ASP A 4 -6.30 2.40 13.25
N GLU A 5 -5.86 3.66 13.04
CA GLU A 5 -6.57 4.61 12.18
C GLU A 5 -6.64 4.11 10.74
N ILE A 6 -5.55 3.52 10.22
CA ILE A 6 -5.52 2.92 8.87
C ILE A 6 -6.54 1.79 8.75
N LYS A 7 -6.64 0.90 9.75
CA LYS A 7 -7.61 -0.21 9.78
C LYS A 7 -9.07 0.26 9.78
N THR A 8 -9.36 1.49 10.18
CA THR A 8 -10.72 2.07 10.04
C THR A 8 -11.02 2.53 8.61
N CYS A 9 -9.98 2.83 7.81
CA CYS A 9 -10.10 3.34 6.45
C CYS A 9 -10.21 2.22 5.40
N ILE A 10 -9.50 1.11 5.61
CA ILE A 10 -9.43 -0.01 4.66
C ILE A 10 -9.70 -1.36 5.33
N PRO A 11 -10.23 -2.36 4.59
CA PRO A 11 -10.60 -3.65 5.17
C PRO A 11 -9.41 -4.60 5.42
N HIS A 12 -8.22 -4.30 4.90
CA HIS A 12 -7.03 -5.15 5.02
C HIS A 12 -6.61 -5.38 6.47
N ARG A 13 -6.24 -6.62 6.81
CA ARG A 13 -5.78 -7.04 8.14
C ARG A 13 -4.56 -7.95 8.01
N ASP A 14 -3.89 -8.20 9.11
CA ASP A 14 -2.77 -9.13 9.15
C ASP A 14 -3.22 -10.54 8.69
N PRO A 15 -2.37 -11.26 7.92
CA PRO A 15 -0.99 -10.91 7.54
C PRO A 15 -0.86 -10.14 6.21
N PHE A 16 -1.93 -9.46 5.74
CA PHE A 16 -1.95 -8.77 4.43
C PHE A 16 -2.17 -7.26 4.52
N LEU A 17 -1.94 -6.66 5.69
CA LEU A 17 -1.88 -5.21 5.87
C LEU A 17 -0.43 -4.73 5.69
N TRP A 18 -0.19 -3.98 4.62
CA TRP A 18 1.13 -3.54 4.18
C TRP A 18 1.41 -2.07 4.42
N LEU A 19 0.72 -1.46 5.40
CA LEU A 19 0.99 -0.11 5.90
C LEU A 19 1.11 -0.13 7.41
N ASP A 20 2.12 0.55 7.96
CA ASP A 20 2.26 0.75 9.40
C ASP A 20 1.88 2.18 9.79
N GLU A 21 2.21 3.16 8.94
CA GLU A 21 2.01 4.59 9.22
C GLU A 21 1.66 5.35 7.93
N VAL A 22 0.80 6.36 8.03
CA VAL A 22 0.64 7.43 7.02
C VAL A 22 1.26 8.70 7.57
N THR A 23 2.31 9.19 6.93
CA THR A 23 3.08 10.36 7.37
C THR A 23 2.58 11.66 6.76
N GLU A 24 1.96 11.59 5.58
CA GLU A 24 1.40 12.74 4.89
C GLU A 24 0.15 12.32 4.11
N ILE A 25 -0.87 13.16 4.09
CA ILE A 25 -2.09 12.92 3.30
C ILE A 25 -2.79 14.24 2.98
N SER A 26 -3.22 14.38 1.72
CA SER A 26 -4.01 15.51 1.22
C SER A 26 -5.27 14.99 0.50
N GLU A 27 -5.90 15.84 -0.32
CA GLU A 27 -7.00 15.43 -1.20
C GLU A 27 -6.52 14.57 -2.38
N THR A 28 -5.26 14.73 -2.81
CA THR A 28 -4.74 14.10 -4.04
C THR A 28 -3.45 13.32 -3.84
N HIS A 29 -2.85 13.31 -2.66
CA HIS A 29 -1.64 12.53 -2.41
C HIS A 29 -1.59 11.91 -1.01
N ILE A 30 -0.79 10.87 -0.87
CA ILE A 30 -0.50 10.20 0.39
C ILE A 30 0.95 9.71 0.41
N VAL A 31 1.61 9.89 1.55
CA VAL A 31 2.90 9.29 1.86
C VAL A 31 2.71 8.34 3.05
N ALA A 32 3.04 7.08 2.85
CA ALA A 32 2.91 6.03 3.87
C ALA A 32 4.20 5.23 4.02
N ARG A 33 4.33 4.50 5.12
CA ARG A 33 5.51 3.69 5.43
C ARG A 33 5.13 2.26 5.79
N LYS A 34 6.03 1.35 5.41
CA LYS A 34 6.04 -0.04 5.86
C LYS A 34 7.43 -0.42 6.35
N VAL A 35 7.52 -0.82 7.60
CA VAL A 35 8.69 -1.42 8.21
C VAL A 35 8.69 -2.91 7.87
N LEU A 36 9.74 -3.35 7.18
CA LEU A 36 9.89 -4.73 6.75
C LEU A 36 10.73 -5.50 7.75
N SER A 37 10.13 -5.81 8.90
CA SER A 37 10.80 -6.58 9.95
C SER A 37 11.42 -7.87 9.39
N ALA A 38 12.61 -8.22 9.88
CA ALA A 38 13.38 -9.30 9.29
C ALA A 38 12.75 -10.69 9.47
N ASP A 39 11.80 -10.81 10.39
CA ASP A 39 11.02 -12.01 10.70
C ASP A 39 9.74 -12.16 9.87
N LEU A 40 9.42 -11.21 8.97
CA LEU A 40 8.22 -11.30 8.15
C LEU A 40 8.15 -12.65 7.39
N PRO A 41 7.01 -13.37 7.44
CA PRO A 41 6.89 -14.71 6.84
C PRO A 41 7.27 -14.77 5.35
N VAL A 42 7.05 -13.68 4.62
CA VAL A 42 7.39 -13.59 3.19
C VAL A 42 8.88 -13.85 2.91
N PHE A 43 9.77 -13.47 3.83
CA PHE A 43 11.22 -13.66 3.65
C PHE A 43 11.66 -15.12 3.82
N GLN A 44 10.84 -15.97 4.45
CA GLN A 44 11.14 -17.41 4.57
C GLN A 44 11.11 -18.11 3.21
N GLY A 45 10.19 -17.70 2.34
CA GLY A 45 9.98 -18.30 1.02
C GLY A 45 10.54 -17.50 -0.15
N HIS A 46 10.87 -16.22 0.04
CA HIS A 46 11.28 -15.33 -1.04
C HIS A 46 12.58 -14.57 -0.69
N TYR A 47 13.75 -15.21 -0.72
CA TYR A 47 14.03 -16.62 -0.97
C TYR A 47 14.87 -17.20 0.17
N PRO A 48 14.82 -18.52 0.44
CA PRO A 48 15.75 -19.16 1.36
C PRO A 48 17.20 -18.79 1.01
N ASN A 49 17.97 -18.32 2.01
CA ASN A 49 19.35 -17.82 1.88
C ASN A 49 19.55 -16.56 1.02
N PHE A 50 18.49 -15.98 0.45
CA PHE A 50 18.54 -14.72 -0.29
C PHE A 50 17.21 -13.96 -0.17
N PRO A 51 16.85 -13.46 1.03
CA PRO A 51 15.56 -12.82 1.25
C PRO A 51 15.47 -11.48 0.51
N VAL A 52 14.35 -11.27 -0.16
CA VAL A 52 14.01 -10.09 -0.96
C VAL A 52 12.52 -9.82 -0.80
N PHE A 53 12.10 -8.56 -0.65
CA PHE A 53 10.69 -8.24 -0.55
C PHE A 53 10.03 -8.35 -1.95
N PRO A 54 8.99 -9.16 -2.14
CA PRO A 54 8.38 -9.37 -3.45
C PRO A 54 7.88 -8.06 -4.08
N GLY A 55 8.18 -7.86 -5.37
CA GLY A 55 7.71 -6.68 -6.10
C GLY A 55 6.18 -6.53 -6.09
N VAL A 56 5.45 -7.64 -6.13
CA VAL A 56 3.98 -7.64 -6.04
C VAL A 56 3.46 -7.07 -4.71
N LEU A 57 4.19 -7.26 -3.61
CA LEU A 57 3.81 -6.70 -2.31
C LEU A 57 4.18 -5.22 -2.19
N GLN A 58 5.18 -4.74 -2.94
CA GLN A 58 5.43 -3.30 -3.08
C GLN A 58 4.26 -2.62 -3.79
N CYS A 59 3.76 -3.23 -4.88
CA CYS A 59 2.56 -2.73 -5.56
C CYS A 59 1.34 -2.75 -4.64
N GLU A 60 1.13 -3.86 -3.92
CA GLU A 60 0.05 -3.97 -2.94
C GLU A 60 0.12 -2.89 -1.86
N ALA A 61 1.30 -2.62 -1.31
CA ALA A 61 1.48 -1.55 -0.33
C ALA A 61 1.11 -0.16 -0.91
N CYS A 62 1.53 0.14 -2.15
CA CYS A 62 1.09 1.37 -2.84
C CYS A 62 -0.44 1.41 -3.03
N PHE A 63 -1.07 0.28 -3.34
CA PHE A 63 -2.53 0.22 -3.48
C PHE A 63 -3.26 0.46 -2.18
N GLN A 64 -2.78 -0.12 -1.08
CA GLN A 64 -3.37 0.12 0.23
C GLN A 64 -3.22 1.59 0.62
N ALA A 65 -2.09 2.24 0.33
CA ALA A 65 -1.91 3.67 0.54
C ALA A 65 -2.94 4.47 -0.28
N GLY A 66 -3.07 4.16 -1.57
CA GLY A 66 -4.10 4.76 -2.42
C GLY A 66 -5.52 4.50 -1.95
N ALA A 67 -5.82 3.32 -1.41
CA ALA A 67 -7.12 2.98 -0.85
C ALA A 67 -7.45 3.81 0.39
N VAL A 68 -6.47 4.09 1.26
CA VAL A 68 -6.62 5.02 2.39
C VAL A 68 -6.90 6.45 1.91
N LEU A 69 -6.26 6.88 0.81
CA LEU A 69 -6.57 8.17 0.19
C LEU A 69 -8.00 8.21 -0.35
N ILE A 70 -8.41 7.17 -1.09
CA ILE A 70 -9.73 7.05 -1.72
C ILE A 70 -10.85 6.94 -0.68
N SER A 71 -10.62 6.31 0.47
CA SER A 71 -11.65 6.15 1.52
C SER A 71 -12.17 7.48 2.04
N ARG A 72 -11.40 8.57 1.89
CA ARG A 72 -11.82 9.94 2.24
C ARG A 72 -12.69 10.61 1.16
N LEU A 73 -12.69 10.08 -0.05
CA LEU A 73 -13.38 10.62 -1.23
C LEU A 73 -14.69 9.89 -1.54
N VAL A 74 -14.92 8.75 -0.88
CA VAL A 74 -16.11 7.91 -1.00
C VAL A 74 -17.02 8.17 0.21
N PRO A 75 -18.37 8.23 0.03
CA PRO A 75 -19.30 8.38 1.14
C PRO A 75 -19.11 7.30 2.21
N THR A 76 -19.20 7.71 3.46
CA THR A 76 -19.16 6.80 4.62
C THR A 76 -20.37 5.86 4.62
N GLY A 77 -20.21 4.65 5.19
CA GLY A 77 -21.30 3.67 5.31
C GLY A 77 -21.55 2.82 4.06
N THR A 78 -20.62 2.83 3.09
CA THR A 78 -20.64 1.89 1.97
C THR A 78 -19.78 0.66 2.31
N ASP A 79 -20.30 -0.55 2.08
CA ASP A 79 -19.53 -1.81 2.19
C ASP A 79 -18.59 -2.03 0.98
N ALA A 80 -18.17 -0.93 0.34
CA ALA A 80 -17.40 -0.98 -0.89
C ALA A 80 -15.96 -1.40 -0.60
N VAL A 81 -15.52 -2.48 -1.25
CA VAL A 81 -14.13 -2.93 -1.19
C VAL A 81 -13.37 -2.37 -2.39
N PRO A 82 -12.25 -1.64 -2.19
CA PRO A 82 -11.43 -1.19 -3.31
C PRO A 82 -10.78 -2.39 -4.00
N VAL A 83 -10.93 -2.48 -5.32
CA VAL A 83 -10.36 -3.56 -6.13
C VAL A 83 -9.41 -2.98 -7.17
N VAL A 84 -8.20 -3.52 -7.21
CA VAL A 84 -7.22 -3.22 -8.24
C VAL A 84 -7.64 -3.89 -9.55
N THR A 85 -7.81 -3.10 -10.60
CA THR A 85 -8.24 -3.61 -11.92
C THR A 85 -7.13 -3.61 -12.96
N ARG A 86 -6.11 -2.76 -12.80
CA ARG A 86 -5.01 -2.63 -13.76
C ARG A 86 -3.75 -2.08 -13.11
N LEU A 87 -2.61 -2.62 -13.55
CA LEU A 87 -1.27 -2.06 -13.34
C LEU A 87 -0.63 -1.83 -14.69
N ASN A 88 0.00 -0.66 -14.86
CA ASN A 88 0.75 -0.31 -16.07
C ASN A 88 2.12 0.24 -15.68
N ASN A 89 3.13 0.00 -16.51
CA ASN A 89 4.46 0.61 -16.41
C ASN A 89 5.17 0.43 -15.06
N VAL A 90 4.92 -0.68 -14.36
CA VAL A 90 5.60 -1.00 -13.10
C VAL A 90 7.08 -1.32 -13.36
N GLN A 91 7.98 -0.69 -12.62
CA GLN A 91 9.43 -0.90 -12.75
C GLN A 91 10.07 -1.03 -11.37
N PHE A 92 10.73 -2.17 -11.11
CA PHE A 92 11.48 -2.40 -9.89
C PHE A 92 12.96 -2.10 -10.13
N ARG A 93 13.48 -1.07 -9.46
CA ARG A 93 14.84 -0.54 -9.69
C ARG A 93 15.86 -1.00 -8.64
N LYS A 94 15.39 -1.36 -7.44
CA LYS A 94 16.23 -1.80 -6.33
C LYS A 94 15.58 -2.99 -5.65
N MET A 95 16.41 -3.93 -5.21
CA MET A 95 15.97 -4.99 -4.29
C MET A 95 15.79 -4.37 -2.91
N ILE A 96 14.72 -4.77 -2.23
CA ILE A 96 14.45 -4.40 -0.84
C ILE A 96 14.69 -5.62 0.05
N ARG A 97 15.46 -5.45 1.12
CA ARG A 97 15.91 -6.52 2.02
C ARG A 97 15.19 -6.49 3.37
N PRO A 98 15.25 -7.60 4.13
CA PRO A 98 14.82 -7.62 5.53
C PRO A 98 15.44 -6.49 6.36
N GLY A 99 14.65 -5.89 7.24
CA GLY A 99 15.05 -4.79 8.12
C GLY A 99 14.96 -3.40 7.49
N GLU A 100 14.66 -3.29 6.19
CA GLU A 100 14.46 -2.00 5.54
C GLU A 100 13.07 -1.39 5.87
N THR A 101 12.95 -0.08 5.69
CA THR A 101 11.66 0.61 5.68
C THR A 101 11.43 1.16 4.29
N ILE A 102 10.26 0.89 3.73
CA ILE A 102 9.84 1.47 2.46
C ILE A 102 8.91 2.64 2.71
N GLU A 103 9.09 3.69 1.91
CA GLU A 103 8.20 4.84 1.86
C GLU A 103 7.44 4.81 0.53
N LEU A 104 6.12 4.96 0.61
CA LEU A 104 5.16 4.77 -0.46
C LEU A 104 4.57 6.13 -0.78
N HIS A 105 4.88 6.65 -1.96
CA HIS A 105 4.40 7.95 -2.43
C HIS A 105 3.32 7.69 -3.46
N VAL A 106 2.07 8.07 -3.19
CA VAL A 106 0.96 7.80 -4.10
C VAL A 106 0.17 9.08 -4.38
N GLU A 107 -0.11 9.32 -5.65
CA GLU A 107 -0.85 10.48 -6.14
C GLU A 107 -2.11 10.02 -6.90
N LEU A 108 -3.26 10.60 -6.56
CA LEU A 108 -4.49 10.50 -7.34
C LEU A 108 -4.43 11.46 -8.53
N THR A 109 -4.32 10.89 -9.71
CA THR A 109 -4.19 11.66 -10.96
C THR A 109 -5.51 11.88 -11.66
N THR A 110 -6.47 10.95 -11.51
CA THR A 110 -7.79 11.06 -12.16
C THR A 110 -8.85 10.29 -11.36
N ARG A 111 -10.05 10.87 -11.27
CA ARG A 111 -11.26 10.23 -10.73
C ARG A 111 -12.36 10.25 -11.78
N LEU A 112 -12.90 9.09 -12.12
CA LEU A 112 -14.05 8.92 -13.02
C LEU A 112 -15.12 8.07 -12.32
N ALA A 113 -16.14 8.71 -11.75
CA ALA A 113 -17.12 8.06 -10.88
C ALA A 113 -16.42 7.25 -9.75
N TYR A 114 -16.46 5.92 -9.81
CA TYR A 114 -15.83 5.00 -8.86
C TYR A 114 -14.50 4.40 -9.36
N ALA A 115 -14.00 4.85 -10.51
CA ALA A 115 -12.66 4.50 -11.00
C ALA A 115 -11.65 5.57 -10.57
N PHE A 116 -10.57 5.14 -9.94
CA PHE A 116 -9.50 5.99 -9.44
C PHE A 116 -8.18 5.59 -10.09
N TYR A 117 -7.47 6.57 -10.65
CA TYR A 117 -6.18 6.37 -11.29
C TYR A 117 -5.09 6.93 -10.38
N LEU A 118 -4.22 6.04 -9.93
CA LEU A 118 -3.16 6.34 -8.98
C LEU A 118 -1.80 6.22 -9.67
N LYS A 119 -0.87 7.09 -9.27
CA LYS A 119 0.55 7.00 -9.63
C LYS A 119 1.33 6.75 -8.34
N GLY A 120 2.20 5.74 -8.37
CA GLY A 120 3.11 5.38 -7.29
C GLY A 120 4.56 5.30 -7.74
#